data_AF-A0A2G4JJM0-F1
#
_entry.id   AF-A0A2G4JJM0-F1
#
_cell.length_a   1.000
_cell.length_b   1.000
_cell.length_c   1.000
_cell.angle_alpha   90.00
_cell.angle_beta   90.00
_cell.angle_gamma   90.00
#
_symmetry.space_group_name_H-M   'P 1'
#
loop_
_entity.id
_entity.type
_entity.pdbx_description
1 polymer ?
#
loop_
_entity_poly.entity_id
_entity_poly.type
_entity_poly.pdbx_seq_one_letter_code
_entity_poly.pdbx_strand_id
1 'polypeptide(L)'
;MLGQLLTKVLGSQNDRDLKKLRPRVAEVNAFEAHIKTLSDEQLKAKTVEFRTRLANGETIADLLPEAFAVVREAGRRILSMRHYDVQLIGGMVLHQGTIAEMKTGEGKTLVATLPAYLNALEGKGVHVVTVNDYLARRDSEWMGRLYRFLGMSVGVIQHDLNDQQRQVAYGCDLTYGTNNEFGFDYLRDNMKFDLGAMVQRGHHFAIVDEVDSILIDEARTPLIISGPAEESTDLYYEVDRIIPKLTRGEVHQGQTKGEDRERLEAS
;
A
#
# COMPACT_ATOMS: atom_id res chain seq x y z
N MET A 1 -31.33 -24.64 15.19
CA MET A 1 -30.78 -25.40 16.34
C MET A 1 -29.71 -26.42 15.93
N LEU A 2 -29.87 -27.19 14.83
CA LEU A 2 -28.82 -28.13 14.36
C LEU A 2 -27.48 -27.45 13.99
N GLY A 3 -27.53 -26.29 13.33
CA GLY A 3 -26.33 -25.54 12.91
C GLY A 3 -25.50 -24.98 14.07
N GLN A 4 -26.13 -24.59 15.19
CA GLN A 4 -25.45 -24.12 16.41
C GLN A 4 -24.79 -25.26 17.21
N LEU A 5 -25.34 -26.47 17.14
CA LEU A 5 -24.73 -27.68 17.72
C LEU A 5 -23.53 -28.15 16.89
N LEU A 6 -23.64 -28.12 15.56
CA LEU A 6 -22.53 -28.44 14.64
C LEU A 6 -21.36 -27.46 14.75
N THR A 7 -21.61 -26.15 14.89
CA THR A 7 -20.54 -25.15 15.13
C THR A 7 -19.90 -25.30 16.50
N LYS A 8 -20.65 -25.67 17.55
CA LYS A 8 -20.07 -25.97 18.87
C LYS A 8 -19.15 -27.19 18.88
N VAL A 9 -19.41 -28.18 18.03
CA VAL A 9 -18.62 -29.43 17.98
C VAL A 9 -17.46 -29.35 16.96
N LEU A 10 -17.65 -28.71 15.81
CA LEU A 10 -16.65 -28.64 14.74
C LEU A 10 -15.89 -27.30 14.65
N GLY A 11 -16.23 -26.33 15.51
CA GLY A 11 -15.72 -24.96 15.47
C GLY A 11 -16.30 -24.14 14.31
N SER A 12 -16.20 -22.82 14.42
CA SER A 12 -16.43 -21.89 13.31
C SER A 12 -15.35 -22.03 12.23
N GLN A 13 -15.59 -21.44 11.06
CA GLN A 13 -14.57 -21.37 10.00
C GLN A 13 -13.30 -20.68 10.53
N ASN A 14 -13.45 -19.58 11.27
CA ASN A 14 -12.34 -18.86 11.91
C ASN A 14 -11.55 -19.75 12.88
N ASP A 15 -12.23 -20.57 13.69
CA ASP A 15 -11.54 -21.50 14.59
C ASP A 15 -10.67 -22.51 13.84
N ARG A 16 -11.13 -22.97 12.67
CA ARG A 16 -10.38 -23.90 11.82
C ARG A 16 -9.18 -23.22 11.18
N ASP A 17 -9.35 -22.00 10.70
CA ASP A 17 -8.26 -21.25 10.07
C ASP A 17 -7.19 -20.86 11.10
N LEU A 18 -7.58 -20.44 12.30
CA LEU A 18 -6.66 -20.22 13.42
C LEU A 18 -5.92 -21.51 13.83
N LYS A 19 -6.62 -22.66 13.84
CA LYS A 19 -5.98 -23.97 14.13
C LYS A 19 -4.91 -24.31 13.11
N LYS A 20 -5.07 -23.97 11.83
CA LYS A 20 -4.05 -24.19 10.78
C LYS A 20 -2.79 -23.33 10.98
N LEU A 21 -2.90 -22.19 11.68
CA LEU A 21 -1.76 -21.32 11.98
C LEU A 21 -0.96 -21.75 13.21
N ARG A 22 -1.54 -22.56 14.12
CA ARG A 22 -0.84 -23.01 15.34
C ARG A 22 0.45 -23.79 15.06
N PRO A 23 0.52 -24.73 14.10
CA PRO A 23 1.78 -25.38 13.73
C PRO A 23 2.85 -24.38 13.27
N ARG A 24 2.47 -23.36 12.50
CA ARG A 24 3.39 -22.30 12.07
C ARG A 24 3.92 -21.46 13.23
N VAL A 25 3.09 -21.19 14.25
CA VAL A 25 3.57 -20.57 15.49
C VAL A 25 4.63 -21.44 16.16
N ALA A 26 4.43 -22.76 16.21
CA ALA A 26 5.42 -23.68 16.77
C ALA A 26 6.73 -23.68 15.97
N GLU A 27 6.67 -23.60 14.63
CA GLU A 27 7.86 -23.44 13.77
C GLU A 27 8.62 -22.16 14.10
N VAL A 28 7.94 -21.01 14.21
CA VAL A 28 8.57 -19.73 14.61
C VAL A 28 9.21 -19.86 16.01
N ASN A 29 8.51 -20.46 16.95
CA ASN A 29 8.99 -20.66 18.32
C ASN A 29 10.22 -21.58 18.37
N ALA A 30 10.32 -22.57 17.47
CA ALA A 30 11.46 -23.48 17.39
C ALA A 30 12.76 -22.74 17.01
N PHE A 31 12.68 -21.68 16.21
CA PHE A 31 13.82 -20.83 15.86
C PHE A 31 14.30 -19.95 17.03
N GLU A 32 13.45 -19.66 18.02
CA GLU A 32 13.75 -18.67 19.06
C GLU A 32 15.02 -18.99 19.85
N ALA A 33 15.25 -20.26 20.19
CA ALA A 33 16.44 -20.67 20.95
C ALA A 33 17.74 -20.37 20.18
N HIS A 34 17.76 -20.62 18.87
CA HIS A 34 18.92 -20.36 18.02
C HIS A 34 19.08 -18.86 17.74
N ILE A 35 18.01 -18.18 17.30
CA ILE A 35 18.05 -16.74 16.96
C ILE A 35 18.47 -15.88 18.15
N LYS A 36 18.02 -16.24 19.37
CA LYS A 36 18.43 -15.54 20.61
C LYS A 36 19.94 -15.58 20.85
N THR A 37 20.64 -16.61 20.37
CA THR A 37 22.10 -16.74 20.57
C THR A 37 22.93 -15.92 19.59
N LEU A 38 22.33 -15.41 18.52
CA LEU A 38 23.01 -14.61 17.51
C LEU A 38 23.50 -13.27 18.09
N SER A 39 24.68 -12.81 17.69
CA SER A 39 25.10 -11.43 17.92
C SER A 39 24.22 -10.44 17.15
N ASP A 40 24.31 -9.16 17.47
CA ASP A 40 23.58 -8.14 16.71
C ASP A 40 24.02 -8.13 15.24
N GLU A 41 25.32 -8.27 14.95
CA GLU A 41 25.84 -8.35 13.59
C GLU A 41 25.28 -9.56 12.83
N GLN A 42 25.23 -10.72 13.49
CA GLN A 42 24.66 -11.94 12.90
C GLN A 42 23.16 -11.80 12.65
N LEU A 43 22.42 -11.19 13.58
CA LEU A 43 20.98 -10.96 13.44
C LEU A 43 20.68 -10.00 12.28
N LYS A 44 21.50 -8.96 12.10
CA LYS A 44 21.41 -8.04 10.94
C LYS A 44 21.72 -8.75 9.63
N ALA A 45 22.72 -9.63 9.62
CA ALA A 45 23.13 -10.38 8.44
C ALA A 45 22.02 -11.31 7.91
N LYS A 46 21.04 -11.70 8.75
CA LYS A 46 19.88 -12.48 8.32
C LYS A 46 19.09 -11.82 7.19
N THR A 47 18.98 -10.49 7.16
CA THR A 47 18.29 -9.79 6.05
C THR A 47 18.98 -10.03 4.71
N VAL A 48 20.32 -9.99 4.68
CA VAL A 48 21.10 -10.27 3.47
C VAL A 48 20.94 -11.74 3.07
N GLU A 49 21.05 -12.65 4.04
CA GLU A 49 20.86 -14.09 3.83
C GLU A 49 19.48 -14.40 3.23
N PHE A 50 18.40 -13.83 3.78
CA PHE A 50 17.04 -14.01 3.27
C PHE A 50 16.89 -13.48 1.85
N ARG A 51 17.43 -12.30 1.53
CA ARG A 51 17.43 -11.77 0.15
C ARG A 51 18.18 -12.69 -0.81
N THR A 52 19.31 -13.25 -0.39
CA THR A 52 20.06 -14.24 -1.19
C THR A 52 19.25 -15.53 -1.39
N ARG A 53 18.56 -16.03 -0.36
CA ARG A 53 17.70 -17.22 -0.45
C ARG A 53 16.52 -17.01 -1.39
N LEU A 54 15.88 -15.84 -1.35
CA LEU A 54 14.85 -15.46 -2.33
C LEU A 54 15.40 -15.43 -3.75
N ALA A 55 16.58 -14.84 -3.96
CA ALA A 55 17.23 -14.81 -5.27
C ALA A 55 17.60 -16.21 -5.78
N ASN A 56 17.83 -17.17 -4.87
CA ASN A 56 18.10 -18.57 -5.16
C ASN A 56 16.83 -19.42 -5.35
N GLY A 57 15.64 -18.83 -5.25
CA GLY A 57 14.36 -19.49 -5.57
C GLY A 57 13.53 -19.96 -4.38
N GLU A 58 13.94 -19.70 -3.14
CA GLU A 58 13.04 -19.86 -1.99
C GLU A 58 11.89 -18.86 -2.07
N THR A 59 10.72 -19.24 -1.56
CA THR A 59 9.55 -18.35 -1.54
C THR A 59 9.47 -17.58 -0.22
N ILE A 60 8.73 -16.47 -0.23
CA ILE A 60 8.42 -15.72 0.99
C ILE A 60 7.74 -16.60 2.06
N ALA A 61 6.91 -17.55 1.64
CA ALA A 61 6.25 -18.48 2.55
C ALA A 61 7.22 -19.46 3.23
N ASP A 62 8.32 -19.82 2.56
CA ASP A 62 9.38 -20.67 3.13
C ASP A 62 10.18 -19.93 4.19
N LEU A 63 10.44 -18.63 3.97
CA LEU A 63 11.18 -17.78 4.90
C LEU A 63 10.37 -17.34 6.13
N LEU A 64 9.03 -17.37 6.05
CA LEU A 64 8.15 -16.80 7.07
C LEU A 64 8.50 -17.20 8.51
N PRO A 65 8.68 -18.49 8.85
CA PRO A 65 8.90 -18.86 10.25
C PRO A 65 10.17 -18.26 10.83
N GLU A 66 11.26 -18.29 10.06
CA GLU A 66 12.56 -17.80 10.47
C GLU A 66 12.63 -16.27 10.47
N ALA A 67 12.07 -15.62 9.44
CA ALA A 67 11.97 -14.16 9.36
C ALA A 67 11.16 -13.59 10.52
N PHE A 68 10.04 -14.24 10.90
CA PHE A 68 9.25 -13.83 12.06
C PHE A 68 10.02 -13.99 13.37
N ALA A 69 10.82 -15.04 13.51
CA ALA A 69 11.69 -15.23 14.67
C ALA A 69 12.77 -14.14 14.76
N VAL A 70 13.38 -13.75 13.62
CA VAL A 70 14.34 -12.64 13.53
C VAL A 70 13.71 -11.31 13.94
N VAL A 71 12.53 -10.98 13.39
CA VAL A 71 11.80 -9.75 13.74
C VAL A 71 11.41 -9.74 15.21
N ARG A 72 10.94 -10.87 15.76
CA ARG A 72 10.62 -10.98 17.18
C ARG A 72 11.83 -10.69 18.07
N GLU A 73 12.99 -11.25 17.74
CA GLU A 73 14.22 -11.03 18.51
C GLU A 73 14.70 -9.58 18.36
N ALA A 74 14.61 -8.98 17.17
CA ALA A 74 14.88 -7.57 16.96
C ALA A 74 13.94 -6.67 17.79
N GLY A 75 12.65 -6.99 17.87
CA GLY A 75 11.69 -6.33 18.75
C GLY A 75 12.10 -6.41 20.22
N ARG A 76 12.52 -7.60 20.68
CA ARG A 76 13.01 -7.79 22.05
C ARG A 76 14.24 -6.91 22.32
N ARG A 77 15.22 -6.86 21.42
CA ARG A 77 16.48 -6.12 21.63
C ARG A 77 16.32 -4.61 21.51
N ILE A 78 15.56 -4.14 20.52
CA ILE A 78 15.52 -2.73 20.12
C ILE A 78 14.36 -1.98 20.74
N LEU A 79 13.21 -2.65 20.87
CA LEU A 79 11.98 -2.06 21.39
C LEU A 79 11.66 -2.52 22.81
N SER A 80 12.43 -3.46 23.37
CA SER A 80 12.10 -4.13 24.63
C SER A 80 10.73 -4.83 24.60
N MET A 81 10.30 -5.27 23.41
CA MET A 81 8.99 -5.88 23.17
C MET A 81 9.15 -7.18 22.39
N ARG A 82 8.85 -8.32 23.02
CA ARG A 82 8.82 -9.62 22.36
C ARG A 82 7.39 -9.92 21.90
N HIS A 83 7.21 -10.25 20.63
CA HIS A 83 5.90 -10.65 20.12
C HIS A 83 5.34 -11.87 20.86
N TYR A 84 4.07 -11.80 21.27
CA TYR A 84 3.29 -12.94 21.75
C TYR A 84 2.87 -13.85 20.59
N ASP A 85 2.44 -15.07 20.92
CA ASP A 85 2.02 -16.04 19.91
C ASP A 85 0.76 -15.59 19.16
N VAL A 86 -0.15 -14.89 19.84
CA VAL A 86 -1.32 -14.27 19.19
C VAL A 86 -0.92 -13.17 18.20
N GLN A 87 0.19 -12.48 18.46
CA GLN A 87 0.72 -11.46 17.55
C GLN A 87 1.41 -12.10 16.33
N LEU A 88 2.05 -13.26 16.48
CA LEU A 88 2.53 -14.03 15.33
C LEU A 88 1.37 -14.46 14.43
N ILE A 89 0.27 -14.92 15.03
CA ILE A 89 -0.95 -15.25 14.29
C ILE A 89 -1.45 -14.02 13.52
N GLY A 90 -1.58 -12.87 14.18
CA GLY A 90 -1.96 -11.62 13.52
C GLY A 90 -1.05 -11.26 12.35
N GLY A 91 0.27 -11.41 12.52
CA GLY A 91 1.24 -11.17 11.45
C GLY A 91 1.08 -12.11 10.26
N MET A 92 0.79 -13.39 10.49
CA MET A 92 0.52 -14.36 9.42
C MET A 92 -0.79 -14.06 8.68
N VAL A 93 -1.84 -13.67 9.41
CA VAL A 93 -3.14 -13.27 8.86
C VAL A 93 -2.97 -12.04 7.95
N LEU A 94 -2.21 -11.03 8.39
CA LEU A 94 -1.89 -9.87 7.57
C LEU A 94 -1.06 -10.23 6.33
N HIS A 95 -0.04 -11.10 6.47
CA HIS A 95 0.74 -11.58 5.33
C HIS A 95 -0.12 -12.31 4.28
N GLN A 96 -1.16 -13.02 4.71
CA GLN A 96 -2.11 -13.68 3.82
C GLN A 96 -3.07 -12.72 3.09
N GLY A 97 -2.96 -11.41 3.32
CA GLY A 97 -3.85 -10.41 2.72
C GLY A 97 -5.25 -10.39 3.33
N THR A 98 -5.37 -10.78 4.61
CA THR A 98 -6.64 -10.81 5.34
C THR A 98 -6.63 -9.88 6.55
N ILE A 99 -7.81 -9.61 7.12
CA ILE A 99 -7.95 -8.68 8.24
C ILE A 99 -7.68 -9.41 9.57
N ALA A 100 -6.70 -8.92 10.32
CA ALA A 100 -6.43 -9.37 11.67
C ALA A 100 -7.21 -8.53 12.69
N GLU A 101 -8.38 -9.02 13.11
CA GLU A 101 -9.14 -8.40 14.20
C GLU A 101 -8.46 -8.68 15.54
N MET A 102 -7.88 -7.62 16.12
CA MET A 102 -7.21 -7.67 17.41
C MET A 102 -7.74 -6.54 18.29
N LYS A 103 -8.00 -6.84 19.57
CA LYS A 103 -8.50 -5.83 20.52
C LYS A 103 -7.46 -4.72 20.73
N THR A 104 -7.93 -3.53 21.08
CA THR A 104 -7.07 -2.42 21.48
C THR A 104 -6.17 -2.85 22.64
N GLY A 105 -4.88 -2.54 22.54
CA GLY A 105 -3.87 -2.97 23.53
C GLY A 105 -3.16 -4.28 23.19
N GLU A 106 -3.64 -5.07 22.21
CA GLU A 106 -2.95 -6.29 21.75
C GLU A 106 -1.68 -6.02 20.92
N GLY A 107 -1.33 -4.75 20.70
CA GLY A 107 -0.09 -4.35 20.02
C GLY A 107 -0.13 -4.45 18.49
N LYS A 108 -1.23 -4.01 17.84
CA LYS A 108 -1.38 -3.97 16.37
C LYS A 108 -0.16 -3.36 15.65
N THR A 109 0.35 -2.23 16.15
CA THR A 109 1.53 -1.54 15.59
C THR A 109 2.77 -2.44 15.59
N LEU A 110 2.99 -3.21 16.66
CA LEU A 110 4.10 -4.16 16.74
C LEU A 110 3.86 -5.38 15.83
N VAL A 111 2.61 -5.86 15.73
CA VAL A 111 2.23 -6.97 14.86
C VAL A 111 2.55 -6.69 13.41
N ALA A 112 2.26 -5.46 12.93
CA ALA A 112 2.51 -5.04 11.56
C ALA A 112 3.99 -5.19 11.14
N THR A 113 4.94 -5.16 12.10
CA THR A 113 6.37 -5.31 11.79
C THR A 113 6.75 -6.67 11.21
N LEU A 114 6.03 -7.74 11.57
CA LEU A 114 6.28 -9.10 11.09
C LEU A 114 6.03 -9.23 9.57
N PRO A 115 4.80 -9.01 9.06
CA PRO A 115 4.52 -9.10 7.64
C PRO A 115 5.19 -7.97 6.84
N ALA A 116 5.38 -6.78 7.44
CA ALA A 116 6.03 -5.68 6.73
C ALA A 116 7.50 -5.99 6.43
N TYR A 117 8.25 -6.49 7.42
CA TYR A 117 9.62 -6.95 7.20
C TYR A 117 9.67 -8.08 6.17
N LEU A 118 8.84 -9.11 6.35
CA LEU A 118 8.83 -10.29 5.48
C LEU A 118 8.61 -9.91 4.01
N ASN A 119 7.56 -9.14 3.70
CA ASN A 119 7.24 -8.74 2.33
C ASN A 119 8.23 -7.70 1.77
N ALA A 120 8.88 -6.90 2.63
CA ALA A 120 9.92 -5.97 2.21
C ALA A 120 11.22 -6.66 1.73
N LEU A 121 11.42 -7.95 2.04
CA LEU A 121 12.58 -8.72 1.56
C LEU A 121 12.64 -8.84 0.04
N GLU A 122 11.50 -8.76 -0.66
CA GLU A 122 11.46 -8.77 -2.13
C GLU A 122 11.97 -7.48 -2.77
N GLY A 123 12.20 -6.41 -1.99
CA GLY A 123 12.71 -5.13 -2.50
C GLY A 123 11.71 -4.32 -3.34
N LYS A 124 10.44 -4.75 -3.39
CA LYS A 124 9.35 -4.10 -4.15
C LYS A 124 8.61 -3.01 -3.35
N GLY A 125 8.97 -2.81 -2.08
CA GLY A 125 8.35 -1.84 -1.18
C GLY A 125 7.12 -2.37 -0.44
N VAL A 126 6.89 -1.83 0.76
CA VAL A 126 5.68 -2.06 1.58
C VAL A 126 5.13 -0.71 2.04
N HIS A 127 3.84 -0.48 1.80
CA HIS A 127 3.14 0.70 2.33
C HIS A 127 2.48 0.36 3.67
N VAL A 128 2.75 1.15 4.70
CA VAL A 128 2.04 1.06 5.99
C VAL A 128 1.17 2.30 6.14
N VAL A 129 -0.14 2.09 6.01
CA VAL A 129 -1.14 3.16 5.97
C VAL A 129 -1.70 3.35 7.38
N THR A 130 -1.72 4.60 7.83
CA THR A 130 -2.30 5.01 9.12
C THR A 130 -3.36 6.10 8.91
N VAL A 131 -4.15 6.38 9.93
CA VAL A 131 -5.27 7.34 9.85
C VAL A 131 -4.85 8.81 9.84
N ASN A 132 -3.61 9.14 10.25
CA ASN A 132 -3.12 10.53 10.20
C ASN A 132 -1.59 10.63 10.18
N ASP A 133 -1.09 11.80 9.75
CA ASP A 133 0.33 12.08 9.60
C ASP A 133 1.14 11.96 10.90
N TYR A 134 0.52 12.26 12.05
CA TYR A 134 1.18 12.11 13.34
C TYR A 134 1.49 10.64 13.63
N LEU A 135 0.52 9.74 13.43
CA LEU A 135 0.71 8.31 13.61
C LEU A 135 1.69 7.73 12.59
N ALA A 136 1.60 8.12 11.32
CA ALA A 136 2.55 7.73 10.29
C ALA A 136 3.99 8.08 10.69
N ARG A 137 4.22 9.31 11.17
CA ARG A 137 5.53 9.75 11.64
C ARG A 137 5.97 9.02 12.89
N ARG A 138 5.12 8.98 13.92
CA ARG A 138 5.43 8.30 15.19
C ARG A 138 5.81 6.85 14.97
N ASP A 139 5.06 6.12 14.15
CA ASP A 139 5.26 4.68 13.95
C ASP A 139 6.44 4.40 13.03
N SER A 140 6.68 5.24 12.01
CA SER A 140 7.89 5.14 11.18
C SER A 140 9.18 5.50 11.94
N GLU A 141 9.11 6.36 12.95
CA GLU A 141 10.23 6.63 13.85
C GLU A 141 10.40 5.48 14.84
N TRP A 142 9.32 5.03 15.48
CA TRP A 142 9.35 4.04 16.55
C TRP A 142 9.61 2.61 16.04
N MET A 143 8.73 2.05 15.21
CA MET A 143 8.92 0.74 14.60
C MET A 143 10.09 0.75 13.60
N GLY A 144 10.38 1.90 12.98
CA GLY A 144 11.54 2.07 12.12
C GLY A 144 12.87 1.77 12.77
N ARG A 145 13.00 1.88 14.10
CA ARG A 145 14.20 1.45 14.81
C ARG A 145 14.49 -0.04 14.61
N LEU A 146 13.45 -0.87 14.58
CA LEU A 146 13.57 -2.32 14.35
C LEU A 146 14.02 -2.59 12.91
N TYR A 147 13.36 -2.00 11.92
CA TYR A 147 13.69 -2.22 10.51
C TYR A 147 15.11 -1.73 10.18
N ARG A 148 15.47 -0.52 10.61
CA ARG A 148 16.82 0.04 10.41
C ARG A 148 17.88 -0.78 11.13
N PHE A 149 17.58 -1.30 12.32
CA PHE A 149 18.48 -2.25 12.97
C PHE A 149 18.73 -3.45 12.06
N LEU A 150 17.69 -4.08 11.52
CA LEU A 150 17.78 -5.20 10.56
C LEU A 150 18.27 -4.80 9.15
N GLY A 151 18.75 -3.58 8.94
CA GLY A 151 19.33 -3.13 7.68
C GLY A 151 18.31 -2.74 6.60
N MET A 152 17.04 -2.51 6.96
CA MET A 152 16.03 -2.00 6.04
C MET A 152 15.90 -0.47 6.12
N SER A 153 15.61 0.13 4.97
CA SER A 153 15.30 1.55 4.83
C SER A 153 13.82 1.81 5.11
N VAL A 154 13.54 2.96 5.75
CA VAL A 154 12.17 3.35 6.16
C VAL A 154 11.94 4.81 5.79
N GLY A 155 10.98 5.04 4.91
CA GLY A 155 10.49 6.36 4.52
C GLY A 155 9.15 6.68 5.19
N VAL A 156 8.81 7.97 5.22
CA VAL A 156 7.49 8.45 5.61
C VAL A 156 7.05 9.51 4.62
N ILE A 157 5.82 9.42 4.15
CA ILE A 157 5.18 10.43 3.33
C ILE A 157 4.39 11.36 4.25
N GLN A 158 4.62 12.66 4.09
CA GLN A 158 3.92 13.72 4.81
C GLN A 158 3.52 14.81 3.81
N HIS A 159 2.50 15.59 4.16
CA HIS A 159 1.96 16.64 3.30
C HIS A 159 3.02 17.58 2.69
N ASP A 160 3.94 18.07 3.52
CA ASP A 160 4.91 19.12 3.15
C ASP A 160 6.11 18.63 2.32
N LEU A 161 6.15 17.35 1.92
CA LEU A 161 7.25 16.80 1.13
C LEU A 161 7.13 17.18 -0.35
N ASN A 162 8.25 17.61 -0.93
CA ASN A 162 8.38 17.77 -2.37
C ASN A 162 8.59 16.44 -3.11
N ASP A 163 8.48 16.45 -4.44
CA ASP A 163 8.56 15.25 -5.27
C ASP A 163 9.87 14.46 -5.10
N GLN A 164 11.02 15.14 -4.96
CA GLN A 164 12.31 14.45 -4.74
C GLN A 164 12.34 13.74 -3.39
N GLN A 165 11.83 14.38 -2.34
CA GLN A 165 11.72 13.78 -1.01
C GLN A 165 10.76 12.59 -1.02
N ARG A 166 9.64 12.69 -1.75
CA ARG A 166 8.69 11.58 -1.93
C ARG A 166 9.34 10.42 -2.69
N GLN A 167 10.08 10.66 -3.77
CA GLN A 167 10.84 9.62 -4.49
C GLN A 167 11.80 8.87 -3.56
N VAL A 168 12.53 9.58 -2.68
CA VAL A 168 13.40 8.96 -1.68
C VAL A 168 12.59 8.11 -0.69
N ALA A 169 11.46 8.61 -0.21
CA ALA A 169 10.62 7.92 0.76
C ALA A 169 9.93 6.66 0.17
N TYR A 170 9.43 6.72 -1.07
CA TYR A 170 8.90 5.55 -1.79
C TYR A 170 9.99 4.56 -2.17
N GLY A 171 11.22 5.04 -2.42
CA GLY A 171 12.39 4.20 -2.69
C GLY A 171 12.84 3.33 -1.51
N CYS A 172 12.37 3.62 -0.29
CA CYS A 172 12.67 2.84 0.90
C CYS A 172 11.95 1.48 0.91
N ASP A 173 12.55 0.47 1.54
CA ASP A 173 11.98 -0.88 1.69
C ASP A 173 10.57 -0.83 2.32
N LEU A 174 10.38 0.09 3.26
CA LEU A 174 9.08 0.40 3.86
C LEU A 174 8.77 1.89 3.76
N THR A 175 7.51 2.21 3.50
CA THR A 175 7.01 3.60 3.43
C THR A 175 5.76 3.73 4.28
N TYR A 176 5.81 4.59 5.29
CA TYR A 176 4.64 4.95 6.09
C TYR A 176 3.93 6.16 5.49
N GLY A 177 2.62 6.26 5.67
CA GLY A 177 1.86 7.42 5.22
C GLY A 177 0.38 7.30 5.55
N THR A 178 -0.41 8.25 5.06
CA THR A 178 -1.87 8.20 5.11
C THR A 178 -2.44 7.77 3.77
N ASN A 179 -3.67 7.27 3.77
CA ASN A 179 -4.43 6.95 2.56
C ASN A 179 -4.52 8.16 1.61
N ASN A 180 -4.73 9.35 2.15
CA ASN A 180 -4.80 10.60 1.38
C ASN A 180 -3.49 10.87 0.65
N GLU A 181 -2.35 10.80 1.34
CA GLU A 181 -1.05 11.08 0.73
C GLU A 181 -0.70 10.04 -0.35
N PHE A 182 -0.87 8.74 -0.07
CA PHE A 182 -0.67 7.68 -1.07
C PHE A 182 -1.60 7.84 -2.28
N GLY A 183 -2.88 8.14 -2.05
CA GLY A 183 -3.85 8.29 -3.12
C GLY A 183 -3.63 9.54 -3.98
N PHE A 184 -3.31 10.67 -3.36
CA PHE A 184 -2.98 11.89 -4.12
C PHE A 184 -1.66 11.80 -4.87
N ASP A 185 -0.65 11.11 -4.33
CA ASP A 185 0.58 10.82 -5.08
C ASP A 185 0.31 9.94 -6.30
N TYR A 186 -0.54 8.91 -6.15
CA TYR A 186 -0.98 8.10 -7.29
C TYR A 186 -1.67 8.96 -8.36
N LEU A 187 -2.62 9.81 -7.96
CA LEU A 187 -3.31 10.71 -8.90
C LEU A 187 -2.34 11.69 -9.59
N ARG A 188 -1.43 12.31 -8.83
CA ARG A 188 -0.41 13.23 -9.35
C ARG A 188 0.53 12.53 -10.33
N ASP A 189 0.98 11.33 -10.01
CA ASP A 189 1.87 10.56 -10.89
C ASP A 189 1.22 10.23 -12.23
N ASN A 190 -0.10 9.99 -12.26
CA ASN A 190 -0.85 9.76 -13.51
C ASN A 190 -1.14 11.03 -14.33
N MET A 191 -0.75 12.21 -13.84
CA MET A 191 -0.82 13.48 -14.59
C MET A 191 0.57 13.97 -15.04
N LYS A 192 1.65 13.25 -14.70
CA LYS A 192 3.01 13.64 -15.10
C LYS A 192 3.30 13.26 -16.54
N PHE A 193 4.05 14.13 -17.23
CA PHE A 193 4.46 13.92 -18.62
C PHE A 193 5.71 13.05 -18.78
N ASP A 194 6.49 12.86 -17.71
CA ASP A 194 7.74 12.11 -17.71
C ASP A 194 7.74 11.03 -16.62
N LEU A 195 8.19 9.83 -16.97
CA LEU A 195 8.25 8.69 -16.04
C LEU A 195 9.24 8.93 -14.90
N GLY A 196 10.36 9.62 -15.15
CA GLY A 196 11.36 9.95 -14.14
C GLY A 196 10.87 11.00 -13.13
N ALA A 197 9.78 11.69 -13.43
CA ALA A 197 9.14 12.60 -12.49
C ALA A 197 8.20 11.89 -11.50
N MET A 198 7.76 10.65 -11.77
CA MET A 198 6.87 9.90 -10.88
C MET A 198 7.51 9.67 -9.50
N VAL A 199 6.73 9.71 -8.42
CA VAL A 199 7.24 9.50 -7.05
C VAL A 199 7.04 8.08 -6.54
N GLN A 200 5.95 7.42 -6.92
CA GLN A 200 5.65 6.05 -6.50
C GLN A 200 6.41 5.02 -7.36
N ARG A 201 6.53 3.79 -6.82
CA ARG A 201 7.19 2.67 -7.51
C ARG A 201 6.36 1.39 -7.59
N GLY A 202 5.04 1.54 -7.71
CA GLY A 202 4.07 0.45 -7.77
C GLY A 202 3.33 0.21 -6.45
N HIS A 203 2.44 -0.79 -6.45
CA HIS A 203 1.53 -1.08 -5.32
C HIS A 203 1.66 -2.55 -4.90
N HIS A 204 2.80 -2.91 -4.32
CA HIS A 204 3.16 -4.30 -4.07
C HIS A 204 2.39 -4.92 -2.88
N PHE A 205 2.51 -4.29 -1.70
CA PHE A 205 1.85 -4.75 -0.49
C PHE A 205 1.53 -3.56 0.41
N ALA A 206 0.32 -3.53 0.97
CA ALA A 206 -0.12 -2.48 1.87
C ALA A 206 -0.74 -3.07 3.14
N ILE A 207 -0.32 -2.57 4.30
CA ILE A 207 -0.94 -2.87 5.59
C ILE A 207 -1.70 -1.61 6.00
N VAL A 208 -3.02 -1.73 6.18
CA VAL A 208 -3.88 -0.61 6.58
C VAL A 208 -4.21 -0.76 8.07
N ASP A 209 -3.68 0.15 8.89
CA ASP A 209 -4.08 0.26 10.29
C ASP A 209 -5.43 0.98 10.41
N GLU A 210 -6.25 0.56 11.38
CA GLU A 210 -7.65 0.99 11.54
C GLU A 210 -8.43 0.94 10.21
N VAL A 211 -8.44 -0.26 9.61
CA VAL A 211 -9.03 -0.55 8.29
C VAL A 211 -10.51 -0.18 8.16
N ASP A 212 -11.27 -0.23 9.26
CA ASP A 212 -12.66 0.20 9.31
C ASP A 212 -12.79 1.70 9.08
N SER A 213 -11.96 2.50 9.77
CA SER A 213 -11.94 3.95 9.59
C SER A 213 -11.56 4.34 8.15
N ILE A 214 -10.54 3.69 7.59
CA ILE A 214 -10.00 4.07 6.27
C ILE A 214 -10.85 3.50 5.12
N LEU A 215 -11.13 2.20 5.12
CA LEU A 215 -11.78 1.54 3.98
C LEU A 215 -13.32 1.57 4.03
N ILE A 216 -13.91 1.95 5.17
CA ILE A 216 -15.38 2.09 5.30
C ILE A 216 -15.76 3.55 5.49
N ASP A 217 -15.27 4.21 6.55
CA ASP A 217 -15.74 5.55 6.89
C ASP A 217 -15.21 6.64 5.95
N GLU A 218 -13.92 6.59 5.61
CA GLU A 218 -13.29 7.58 4.71
C GLU A 218 -13.56 7.30 3.23
N ALA A 219 -13.84 6.05 2.86
CA ALA A 219 -14.15 5.65 1.48
C ALA A 219 -15.44 6.29 0.91
N ARG A 220 -16.21 7.02 1.73
CA ARG A 220 -17.40 7.78 1.31
C ARG A 220 -17.05 9.01 0.46
N THR A 221 -15.83 9.52 0.56
CA THR A 221 -15.40 10.73 -0.15
C THR A 221 -14.27 10.37 -1.12
N PRO A 222 -14.40 10.64 -2.43
CA PRO A 222 -13.33 10.39 -3.39
C PRO A 222 -12.19 11.40 -3.24
N LEU A 223 -10.99 10.99 -3.65
CA LEU A 223 -9.85 11.90 -3.80
C LEU A 223 -9.98 12.64 -5.15
N ILE A 224 -10.02 13.97 -5.11
CA ILE A 224 -10.21 14.81 -6.30
C ILE A 224 -9.08 15.82 -6.39
N ILE A 225 -8.43 15.89 -7.55
CA ILE A 225 -7.57 17.02 -7.93
C ILE A 225 -8.35 17.89 -8.90
N SER A 226 -8.66 19.12 -8.49
CA SER A 226 -9.30 20.12 -9.35
C SER A 226 -8.30 21.20 -9.75
N GLY A 227 -8.31 21.57 -11.03
CA GLY A 227 -7.59 22.74 -11.54
C GLY A 227 -8.56 23.74 -12.17
N PRO A 228 -8.17 25.02 -12.33
CA PRO A 228 -8.95 25.95 -13.14
C PRO A 228 -9.05 25.44 -14.57
N ALA A 229 -10.21 25.63 -15.21
CA ALA A 229 -10.33 25.36 -16.64
C ALA A 229 -9.52 26.41 -17.41
N GLU A 230 -8.55 25.98 -18.23
CA GLU A 230 -7.80 26.85 -19.15
C GLU A 230 -8.58 27.19 -20.43
N GLU A 231 -9.90 26.96 -20.46
CA GLU A 231 -10.69 27.31 -21.64
C GLU A 231 -10.90 28.83 -21.74
N SER A 232 -10.58 29.39 -22.90
CA SER A 232 -10.99 30.74 -23.24
C SER A 232 -12.51 30.76 -23.35
N THR A 233 -13.17 31.40 -22.39
CA THR A 233 -14.60 31.73 -22.48
C THR A 233 -14.94 32.44 -23.80
N ASP A 234 -13.96 33.13 -24.39
CA ASP A 234 -14.02 33.75 -25.70
C ASP A 234 -14.40 32.77 -26.83
N LEU A 235 -13.91 31.53 -26.81
CA LEU A 235 -14.26 30.55 -27.84
C LEU A 235 -15.75 30.22 -27.83
N TYR A 236 -16.36 30.14 -26.64
CA TYR A 236 -17.81 29.94 -26.52
C TYR A 236 -18.58 31.12 -27.12
N TYR A 237 -18.13 32.35 -26.90
CA TYR A 237 -18.75 33.54 -27.49
C TYR A 237 -18.53 33.63 -29.00
N GLU A 238 -17.38 33.21 -29.52
CA GLU A 238 -17.13 33.16 -30.96
C GLU A 238 -18.01 32.13 -31.65
N VAL A 239 -18.11 30.92 -31.08
CA VAL A 239 -19.00 29.88 -31.59
C VAL A 239 -20.46 30.35 -31.53
N ASP A 240 -20.91 30.93 -30.42
CA ASP A 240 -22.27 31.48 -30.28
C ASP A 240 -22.58 32.57 -31.32
N ARG A 241 -21.59 33.37 -31.74
CA ARG A 241 -21.76 34.35 -32.83
C ARG A 241 -21.85 33.72 -34.21
N ILE A 242 -21.28 32.54 -34.41
CA ILE A 242 -21.27 31.83 -35.69
C ILE A 242 -22.53 30.99 -35.85
N ILE A 243 -22.98 30.29 -34.80
CA ILE A 243 -24.12 29.35 -34.86
C ILE A 243 -25.40 29.97 -35.48
N PRO A 244 -25.84 31.19 -35.14
CA PRO A 244 -27.02 31.82 -35.75
C PRO A 244 -26.87 32.14 -37.23
N LYS A 245 -25.63 32.19 -37.75
CA LYS A 245 -25.33 32.47 -39.16
C LYS A 245 -25.33 31.22 -40.04
N LEU A 246 -25.43 30.02 -39.44
CA LEU A 246 -25.45 28.76 -40.18
C LEU A 246 -26.89 28.41 -40.57
N THR A 247 -27.12 28.15 -41.87
CA THR A 247 -28.42 27.67 -42.33
C THR A 247 -28.47 26.15 -42.29
N ARG A 248 -29.57 25.60 -41.76
CA ARG A 248 -29.76 24.15 -41.67
C ARG A 248 -29.78 23.51 -43.06
N GLY A 249 -28.81 22.64 -43.33
CA GLY A 249 -28.71 21.87 -44.58
C GLY A 249 -27.87 22.56 -45.68
N GLU A 250 -27.23 23.68 -45.39
CA GLU A 250 -26.36 24.38 -46.33
C GLU A 250 -24.99 23.68 -46.44
N VAL A 251 -24.59 23.33 -47.67
CA VAL A 251 -23.35 22.57 -47.95
C VAL A 251 -22.28 23.54 -48.45
N HIS A 252 -21.27 23.81 -47.61
CA HIS A 252 -20.24 24.80 -47.96
C HIS A 252 -19.00 24.22 -48.66
N GLN A 253 -18.80 22.89 -48.71
CA GLN A 253 -17.88 22.19 -49.65
C GLN A 253 -17.99 20.64 -49.57
N GLY A 254 -18.13 19.96 -50.72
CA GLY A 254 -18.25 18.50 -50.88
C GLY A 254 -19.38 18.09 -51.84
N GLN A 255 -19.21 17.00 -52.60
CA GLN A 255 -20.01 16.61 -53.79
C GLN A 255 -21.51 16.91 -53.68
N THR A 256 -21.91 18.06 -54.19
CA THR A 256 -23.30 18.43 -54.43
C THR A 256 -23.76 17.83 -55.76
N LYS A 257 -25.03 17.40 -55.83
CA LYS A 257 -25.66 17.08 -57.13
C LYS A 257 -25.66 18.36 -57.97
N GLY A 258 -25.45 18.23 -59.29
CA GLY A 258 -25.07 19.35 -60.17
C GLY A 258 -25.98 20.59 -60.13
N GLU A 259 -27.23 20.46 -59.72
CA GLU A 259 -28.20 21.55 -59.60
C GLU A 259 -27.92 22.51 -58.42
N ASP A 260 -27.24 22.05 -57.36
CA ASP A 260 -26.96 22.88 -56.17
C ASP A 260 -25.63 23.65 -56.27
N ARG A 261 -24.83 23.37 -57.31
CA ARG A 261 -23.50 23.99 -57.49
C ARG A 261 -23.59 25.40 -58.09
N GLU A 262 -24.53 25.66 -59.01
CA GLU A 262 -24.74 26.98 -59.61
C GLU A 262 -25.24 28.02 -58.60
N ARG A 263 -25.96 27.60 -57.55
CA ARG A 263 -26.42 28.49 -56.47
C ARG A 263 -25.31 28.89 -55.50
N LEU A 264 -24.30 28.05 -55.32
CA LEU A 264 -23.16 28.30 -54.45
C LEU A 264 -22.07 29.17 -55.12
N GLU A 265 -21.96 29.13 -56.45
CA GLU A 265 -20.96 29.93 -57.20
C GLU A 265 -21.47 31.36 -57.54
N ALA A 266 -22.76 31.65 -57.35
CA ALA A 266 -23.39 32.93 -57.66
C ALA A 266 -23.63 33.86 -56.45
N SER A 267 -23.31 33.43 -55.23
CA SER A 267 -23.35 34.24 -53.99
C SER A 267 -21.94 34.63 -53.55
#